data_AF-A0A7X1X107-F1
#
_entry.id   AF-A0A7X1X107-F1
#
_cell.length_a   1.000
_cell.length_b   1.000
_cell.length_c   1.000
_cell.angle_alpha   90.00
_cell.angle_beta   90.00
_cell.angle_gamma   90.00
#
_symmetry.space_group_name_H-M   'P 1'
#
loop_
_entity.id
_entity.type
_entity.pdbx_description
1 polymer ?
#
loop_
_entity_poly.entity_id
_entity_poly.type
_entity_poly.pdbx_seq_one_letter_code
_entity_poly.pdbx_strand_id
1 'polypeptide(L)'
;GKDILPYLTGLQREFTRYALSDVAKMTSAHAIRLYELLVQWPEGHRVVELDDLRRWLQLEDRYPSIKDLKRRVLDPAVQQINEHSPLMLTWSQRKTGRMVTPLVFDYAPKKQPAKAVGKAPAKSKAGKLTKEEVGRLARPGESWEAAYARLNQIQLELPEETTA
;
A
#
# COMPACT_ATOMS: atom_id res chain seq x y z
N GLY A 1 -42.61 -17.02 7.58
CA GLY A 1 -41.55 -16.73 6.58
C GLY A 1 -40.30 -17.45 6.99
N LYS A 2 -39.51 -17.96 6.04
CA LYS A 2 -38.20 -18.56 6.36
C LYS A 2 -37.29 -17.49 6.98
N ASP A 3 -36.62 -17.86 8.07
CA ASP A 3 -35.67 -16.99 8.75
C ASP A 3 -34.43 -16.75 7.86
N ILE A 4 -34.18 -15.50 7.51
CA ILE A 4 -33.06 -15.06 6.67
C ILE A 4 -31.78 -14.84 7.48
N LEU A 5 -31.89 -14.72 8.82
CA LEU A 5 -30.77 -14.45 9.72
C LEU A 5 -29.60 -15.44 9.57
N PRO A 6 -29.81 -16.76 9.49
CA PRO A 6 -28.71 -17.72 9.34
C PRO A 6 -27.91 -17.50 8.06
N TYR A 7 -28.60 -17.12 6.98
CA TYR A 7 -27.99 -16.86 5.68
C TYR A 7 -27.21 -15.55 5.67
N LEU A 8 -27.66 -14.52 6.40
CA LEU A 8 -26.93 -13.26 6.58
C LEU A 8 -25.66 -13.43 7.44
N THR A 9 -25.75 -14.20 8.53
CA THR A 9 -24.60 -14.47 9.41
C THR A 9 -23.58 -15.39 8.77
N GLY A 10 -24.03 -16.37 7.96
CA GLY A 10 -23.16 -17.20 7.13
C GLY A 10 -22.47 -16.38 6.04
N LEU A 11 -23.21 -15.47 5.38
CA LEU A 11 -22.68 -14.56 4.36
C LEU A 11 -21.44 -13.80 4.85
N GLN A 12 -21.47 -13.26 6.08
CA GLN A 12 -20.34 -12.49 6.63
C GLN A 12 -19.00 -13.24 6.69
N ARG A 13 -19.03 -14.59 6.72
CA ARG A 13 -17.83 -15.44 6.68
C ARG A 13 -17.35 -15.73 5.25
N GLU A 14 -18.24 -15.69 4.27
CA GLU A 14 -17.97 -16.05 2.86
C GLU A 14 -17.50 -14.85 2.00
N PHE A 15 -17.21 -13.70 2.61
CA PHE A 15 -16.66 -12.54 1.89
C PHE A 15 -15.14 -12.50 1.93
N THR A 16 -14.55 -12.20 0.77
CA THR A 16 -13.12 -11.87 0.66
C THR A 16 -12.85 -10.54 1.35
N ARG A 17 -11.90 -10.53 2.29
CA ARG A 17 -11.47 -9.32 3.00
C ARG A 17 -10.15 -8.85 2.42
N TYR A 18 -10.10 -7.58 2.01
CA TYR A 18 -8.89 -6.91 1.55
C TYR A 18 -8.93 -5.43 1.97
N ALA A 19 -7.78 -4.76 2.02
CA ALA A 19 -7.75 -3.35 2.39
C ALA A 19 -8.20 -2.49 1.22
N LEU A 20 -9.15 -1.57 1.43
CA LEU A 20 -9.60 -0.64 0.37
C LEU A 20 -8.44 0.15 -0.23
N SER A 21 -7.41 0.45 0.57
CA SER A 21 -6.18 1.11 0.12
C SER A 21 -5.46 0.36 -1.00
N ASP A 22 -5.61 -0.96 -1.08
CA ASP A 22 -4.91 -1.81 -2.03
C ASP A 22 -5.48 -1.65 -3.45
N VAL A 23 -6.76 -1.26 -3.55
CA VAL A 23 -7.47 -1.05 -4.83
C VAL A 23 -7.84 0.41 -5.09
N ALA A 24 -7.77 1.29 -4.10
CA ALA A 24 -8.26 2.67 -4.18
C ALA A 24 -7.66 3.50 -5.33
N LYS A 25 -6.45 3.16 -5.79
CA LYS A 25 -5.78 3.84 -6.91
C LYS A 25 -5.98 3.15 -8.26
N MET A 26 -6.58 1.95 -8.27
CA MET A 26 -6.90 1.26 -9.51
C MET A 26 -8.08 1.95 -10.18
N THR A 27 -7.93 2.26 -11.47
CA THR A 27 -8.98 2.88 -12.29
C THR A 27 -9.76 1.87 -13.12
N SER A 28 -9.19 0.68 -13.32
CA SER A 28 -9.85 -0.40 -14.07
C SER A 28 -10.69 -1.27 -13.14
N ALA A 29 -12.00 -1.34 -13.38
CA ALA A 29 -12.89 -2.26 -12.68
C ALA A 29 -12.43 -3.72 -12.79
N HIS A 30 -11.87 -4.10 -13.94
CA HIS A 30 -11.31 -5.44 -14.14
C HIS A 30 -10.05 -5.68 -13.31
N ALA A 31 -9.24 -4.64 -13.02
CA ALA A 31 -8.08 -4.76 -12.13
C ALA A 31 -8.52 -5.03 -10.70
N ILE A 32 -9.52 -4.28 -10.21
CA ILE A 32 -10.10 -4.48 -8.89
C ILE A 32 -10.66 -5.89 -8.81
N ARG A 33 -11.47 -6.31 -9.79
CA ARG A 33 -12.11 -7.62 -9.78
C ARG A 33 -11.12 -8.78 -9.83
N LEU A 34 -10.06 -8.64 -10.64
CA LEU A 34 -9.00 -9.64 -10.71
C LEU A 34 -8.22 -9.71 -9.39
N TYR A 35 -7.92 -8.57 -8.76
CA TYR A 35 -7.28 -8.55 -7.45
C TYR A 35 -8.11 -9.25 -6.38
N GLU A 36 -9.41 -8.95 -6.31
CA GLU A 36 -10.36 -9.59 -5.39
C GLU A 36 -10.36 -11.11 -5.54
N LEU A 37 -10.42 -11.56 -6.80
CA LEU A 37 -10.34 -12.97 -7.15
C LEU A 37 -9.06 -13.57 -6.57
N LEU A 38 -7.89 -13.00 -6.88
CA LEU A 38 -6.61 -13.57 -6.44
C LEU A 38 -6.44 -13.58 -4.92
N VAL A 39 -6.94 -12.57 -4.20
CA VAL A 39 -6.87 -12.53 -2.73
C VAL A 39 -7.75 -13.60 -2.07
N GLN A 40 -8.86 -13.98 -2.71
CA GLN A 40 -9.72 -15.06 -2.22
C GLN A 40 -9.00 -16.42 -2.20
N TRP A 41 -7.98 -16.60 -3.03
CA TRP A 41 -7.21 -17.84 -3.14
C TRP A 41 -5.72 -17.58 -2.86
N PRO A 42 -5.26 -17.67 -1.60
CA PRO A 42 -3.91 -17.26 -1.21
C PRO A 42 -2.79 -18.24 -1.60
N GLU A 43 -3.08 -19.30 -2.37
CA GLU A 43 -2.08 -20.32 -2.76
C GLU A 43 -0.98 -19.77 -3.68
N GLY A 44 -1.16 -18.58 -4.25
CA GLY A 44 -0.16 -17.90 -5.08
C GLY A 44 -0.01 -18.46 -6.49
N HIS A 45 -0.82 -19.48 -6.82
CA HIS A 45 -0.89 -20.07 -8.15
C HIS A 45 -2.33 -20.45 -8.48
N ARG A 46 -2.81 -20.02 -9.65
CA ARG A 46 -4.14 -20.35 -10.14
C ARG A 46 -4.16 -20.60 -11.64
N VAL A 47 -4.77 -21.71 -12.01
CA VAL A 47 -5.12 -22.02 -13.40
C VAL A 47 -6.61 -21.79 -13.55
N VAL A 48 -6.98 -20.98 -14.54
CA VAL A 48 -8.36 -20.54 -14.76
C VAL A 48 -8.71 -20.73 -16.23
N GLU A 49 -9.84 -21.38 -16.51
CA GLU A 49 -10.36 -21.49 -17.87
C GLU A 49 -10.79 -20.12 -18.40
N LEU A 50 -10.65 -19.91 -19.71
CA LEU A 50 -10.94 -18.60 -20.30
C LEU A 50 -12.39 -18.16 -20.05
N ASP A 51 -13.34 -19.10 -20.14
CA ASP A 51 -14.76 -18.84 -19.95
C ASP A 51 -15.10 -18.52 -18.50
N ASP A 52 -14.45 -19.19 -17.54
CA ASP A 52 -14.56 -18.86 -16.11
C ASP A 52 -14.08 -17.44 -15.85
N LEU A 53 -12.92 -17.09 -16.38
CA LEU A 53 -12.37 -15.74 -16.20
C LEU A 53 -13.32 -14.68 -16.77
N ARG A 54 -13.89 -14.91 -17.97
CA ARG A 54 -14.87 -13.99 -18.58
C ARG A 54 -16.09 -13.79 -17.70
N ARG A 55 -16.63 -14.87 -17.13
CA ARG A 55 -17.76 -14.81 -16.20
C ARG A 55 -17.41 -14.03 -14.93
N TRP A 56 -16.26 -14.30 -14.32
CA TRP A 56 -15.85 -13.65 -13.07
C TRP A 56 -15.54 -12.17 -13.23
N LEU A 57 -14.97 -11.79 -14.38
CA LEU A 57 -14.68 -10.40 -14.75
C LEU A 57 -15.88 -9.66 -15.36
N GLN A 58 -17.05 -10.32 -15.46
CA GLN A 58 -18.29 -9.77 -16.02
C GLN A 58 -18.08 -9.19 -17.42
N LEU A 59 -17.47 -9.99 -18.30
CA LEU A 59 -17.11 -9.56 -19.65
C LEU A 59 -18.13 -9.99 -20.70
N GLU A 60 -19.06 -10.89 -20.37
CA GLU A 60 -19.99 -11.53 -21.33
C GLU A 60 -19.29 -11.86 -22.67
N ASP A 61 -19.84 -11.37 -23.79
CA ASP A 61 -19.31 -11.54 -25.15
C ASP A 61 -18.28 -10.47 -25.56
N ARG A 62 -17.88 -9.59 -24.63
CA ARG A 62 -16.89 -8.54 -24.91
C ARG A 62 -15.51 -9.13 -25.10
N TYR A 63 -14.72 -8.50 -25.97
CA TYR A 63 -13.35 -8.92 -26.29
C TYR A 63 -13.29 -10.40 -26.72
N PRO A 64 -14.03 -10.83 -27.76
CA PRO A 64 -14.12 -12.25 -28.14
C PRO A 64 -12.75 -12.83 -28.52
N SER A 65 -11.88 -12.01 -29.09
CA SER A 65 -10.51 -12.42 -29.38
C SER A 65 -9.64 -12.40 -28.11
N ILE A 66 -8.83 -13.45 -27.93
CA ILE A 66 -7.85 -13.49 -26.82
C ILE A 66 -6.86 -12.32 -26.88
N LYS A 67 -6.55 -11.84 -28.09
CA LYS A 67 -5.67 -10.69 -28.31
C LYS A 67 -6.26 -9.42 -27.69
N ASP A 68 -7.55 -9.18 -27.88
CA ASP A 68 -8.22 -8.01 -27.31
C ASP A 68 -8.41 -8.16 -25.81
N LEU A 69 -8.78 -9.36 -25.33
CA LEU A 69 -8.88 -9.63 -23.90
C LEU A 69 -7.55 -9.35 -23.21
N LYS A 70 -6.44 -9.84 -23.80
CA LYS A 70 -5.09 -9.55 -23.33
C LYS A 70 -4.83 -8.04 -23.25
N ARG A 71 -4.94 -7.34 -24.39
CA ARG A 71 -4.54 -5.94 -24.50
C ARG A 71 -5.42 -4.99 -23.69
N ARG A 72 -6.70 -5.27 -23.58
CA ARG A 72 -7.71 -4.35 -23.00
C ARG A 72 -8.07 -4.67 -21.56
N VAL A 73 -7.88 -5.93 -21.13
CA VAL A 73 -8.31 -6.39 -19.81
C VAL A 73 -7.12 -6.90 -18.99
N LEU A 74 -6.44 -7.94 -19.45
CA LEU A 74 -5.41 -8.61 -18.66
C LEU A 74 -4.18 -7.74 -18.43
N ASP A 75 -3.59 -7.20 -19.49
CA ASP A 75 -2.35 -6.41 -19.39
C ASP A 75 -2.56 -5.13 -18.54
N PRO A 76 -3.64 -4.34 -18.75
CA PRO A 76 -3.93 -3.19 -17.88
C PRO A 76 -4.24 -3.59 -16.44
N ALA A 77 -4.98 -4.70 -16.23
CA ALA A 77 -5.31 -5.17 -14.89
C ALA A 77 -4.05 -5.58 -14.12
N VAL A 78 -3.19 -6.38 -14.74
CA VAL A 78 -1.94 -6.85 -14.15
C VAL A 78 -1.01 -5.69 -13.86
N GLN A 79 -0.92 -4.71 -14.77
CA GLN A 79 -0.14 -3.50 -14.53
C GLN A 79 -0.64 -2.74 -13.29
N GLN A 80 -1.94 -2.45 -13.19
CA GLN A 80 -2.48 -1.71 -12.05
C GLN A 80 -2.35 -2.47 -10.73
N ILE A 81 -2.55 -3.79 -10.73
CA ILE A 81 -2.32 -4.64 -9.55
C ILE A 81 -0.86 -4.55 -9.10
N ASN A 82 0.07 -4.68 -10.05
CA ASN A 82 1.50 -4.56 -9.80
C ASN A 82 1.94 -3.14 -9.42
N GLU A 83 1.18 -2.10 -9.73
CA GLU A 83 1.53 -0.73 -9.38
C GLU A 83 0.95 -0.30 -8.04
N HIS A 84 -0.30 -0.66 -7.76
CA HIS A 84 -1.08 -0.05 -6.68
C HIS A 84 -1.33 -0.98 -5.48
N SER A 85 -1.24 -2.30 -5.67
CA SER A 85 -1.54 -3.27 -4.61
C SER A 85 -0.27 -3.83 -3.95
N PRO A 86 -0.37 -4.48 -2.78
CA PRO A 86 0.74 -5.22 -2.19
C PRO A 86 1.06 -6.53 -2.92
N LEU A 87 0.33 -6.90 -3.97
CA LEU A 87 0.51 -8.15 -4.71
C LEU A 87 1.42 -7.94 -5.93
N MET A 88 2.31 -8.90 -6.16
CA MET A 88 3.02 -9.08 -7.43
C MET A 88 2.28 -10.16 -8.21
N LEU A 89 1.93 -9.87 -9.47
CA LEU A 89 1.13 -10.73 -10.33
C LEU A 89 1.80 -10.87 -11.69
N THR A 90 1.92 -12.11 -12.15
CA THR A 90 2.25 -12.45 -13.53
C THR A 90 1.22 -13.42 -14.08
N TRP A 91 1.08 -13.45 -15.40
CA TRP A 91 0.18 -14.39 -16.04
C TRP A 91 0.78 -14.96 -17.32
N SER A 92 0.39 -16.18 -17.65
CA SER A 92 0.76 -16.85 -18.89
C SER A 92 -0.42 -17.63 -19.45
N GLN A 93 -0.29 -18.04 -20.71
CA GLN A 93 -1.32 -18.81 -21.40
C GLN A 93 -0.76 -20.20 -21.74
N ARG A 94 -1.46 -21.27 -21.32
CA ARG A 94 -1.03 -22.65 -21.58
C ARG A 94 -1.70 -23.21 -22.82
N LYS A 95 -1.06 -23.08 -23.98
CA LYS A 95 -1.58 -23.56 -25.27
C LYS A 95 -1.95 -25.05 -25.22
N THR A 96 -3.23 -25.36 -25.48
CA THR A 96 -3.74 -26.74 -25.49
C THR A 96 -4.47 -27.02 -26.80
N GLY A 97 -3.74 -27.53 -27.79
CA GLY A 97 -4.31 -28.06 -29.04
C GLY A 97 -5.38 -27.18 -29.69
N ARG A 98 -6.57 -27.75 -29.95
CA ARG A 98 -7.73 -27.07 -30.56
C ARG A 98 -8.72 -26.49 -29.53
N MET A 99 -8.41 -26.55 -28.24
CA MET A 99 -9.35 -26.20 -27.17
C MET A 99 -9.07 -24.84 -26.51
N VAL A 100 -10.08 -24.37 -25.77
CA VAL A 100 -10.01 -23.20 -24.89
C VAL A 100 -8.75 -23.30 -24.04
N THR A 101 -8.01 -22.19 -24.02
CA THR A 101 -6.66 -22.18 -23.45
C THR A 101 -6.71 -21.61 -22.05
N PRO A 102 -6.37 -22.39 -21.00
CA PRO A 102 -6.37 -21.89 -19.65
C PRO A 102 -5.29 -20.82 -19.45
N LEU A 103 -5.61 -19.88 -18.58
CA LEU A 103 -4.74 -18.81 -18.13
C LEU A 103 -4.17 -19.19 -16.77
N VAL A 104 -2.87 -19.03 -16.63
CA VAL A 104 -2.12 -19.32 -15.42
C VAL A 104 -1.73 -18.00 -14.78
N PHE A 105 -2.11 -17.80 -13.52
CA PHE A 105 -1.78 -16.66 -12.71
C PHE A 105 -0.85 -17.09 -11.59
N ASP A 106 0.32 -16.46 -11.53
CA ASP A 106 1.29 -16.63 -10.47
C ASP A 106 1.40 -15.33 -9.71
N TYR A 107 1.25 -15.39 -8.39
CA TYR A 107 1.21 -14.21 -7.55
C TYR A 107 1.74 -14.45 -6.15
N ALA A 108 2.37 -13.41 -5.62
CA ALA A 108 2.90 -13.42 -4.27
C ALA A 108 2.76 -12.03 -3.66
N PRO A 109 2.68 -11.93 -2.32
CA PRO A 109 2.88 -10.66 -1.66
C PRO A 109 4.23 -10.10 -2.11
N LYS A 110 4.25 -8.83 -2.55
CA LYS A 110 5.50 -8.12 -2.75
C LYS A 110 6.24 -8.19 -1.43
N LYS A 111 7.52 -8.58 -1.48
CA LYS A 111 8.44 -8.23 -0.41
C LYS A 111 8.37 -6.72 -0.31
N GLN A 112 7.66 -6.23 0.70
CA GLN A 112 7.71 -4.81 0.98
C GLN A 112 9.21 -4.53 1.14
N PRO A 113 9.84 -3.66 0.33
CA PRO A 113 11.04 -3.02 0.83
C PRO A 113 10.53 -2.40 2.11
N ALA A 114 11.00 -2.90 3.27
CA ALA A 114 10.47 -2.57 4.60
C ALA A 114 9.98 -1.14 4.50
N LYS A 115 8.65 -0.96 4.41
CA LYS A 115 8.13 0.37 4.11
C LYS A 115 8.84 1.19 5.16
N ALA A 116 9.61 2.19 4.73
CA ALA A 116 9.82 3.31 5.59
C ALA A 116 8.39 3.71 5.93
N VAL A 117 7.87 3.17 7.05
CA VAL A 117 6.97 3.86 7.96
C VAL A 117 7.50 5.24 7.82
N GLY A 118 6.77 6.08 7.07
CA GLY A 118 7.32 7.34 6.58
C GLY A 118 8.06 7.88 7.77
N LYS A 119 9.40 8.03 7.67
CA LYS A 119 10.14 8.56 8.81
C LYS A 119 9.34 9.81 9.10
N ALA A 120 8.63 9.85 10.24
CA ALA A 120 8.14 11.10 10.78
C ALA A 120 9.34 12.02 10.59
N PRO A 121 9.20 13.09 9.77
CA PRO A 121 10.29 13.70 9.02
C PRO A 121 11.52 13.61 9.87
N ALA A 122 12.47 12.74 9.47
CA ALA A 122 13.55 12.27 10.31
C ALA A 122 14.01 13.47 11.11
N LYS A 123 13.75 13.51 12.43
CA LYS A 123 13.96 14.69 13.28
C LYS A 123 15.25 15.30 12.76
N SER A 124 15.14 16.42 12.04
CA SER A 124 16.34 17.12 11.59
C SER A 124 17.12 17.31 12.87
N LYS A 125 18.40 16.96 12.86
CA LYS A 125 19.28 17.27 14.00
C LYS A 125 18.93 18.69 14.40
N ALA A 126 18.42 18.86 15.62
CA ALA A 126 17.94 20.15 16.12
C ALA A 126 18.94 21.21 15.68
N GLY A 127 18.51 22.07 14.75
CA GLY A 127 19.37 23.12 14.23
C GLY A 127 19.76 23.97 15.43
N LYS A 128 21.06 24.04 15.72
CA LYS A 128 21.60 24.94 16.75
C LYS A 128 21.00 26.33 16.47
N LEU A 129 20.31 26.93 17.45
CA LEU A 129 19.84 28.32 17.32
C LEU A 129 21.02 29.21 16.95
N THR A 130 20.84 30.08 15.96
CA THR A 130 21.90 31.01 15.54
C THR A 130 22.12 32.08 16.60
N LYS A 131 23.33 32.66 16.65
CA LYS A 131 23.70 33.69 17.64
C LYS A 131 22.74 34.90 17.63
N GLU A 132 22.22 35.23 16.47
CA GLU A 132 21.31 36.35 16.23
C GLU A 132 19.90 36.08 16.79
N GLU A 133 19.39 34.86 16.60
CA GLU A 133 18.10 34.43 17.15
C GLU A 133 18.13 34.37 18.67
N VAL A 134 19.24 33.92 19.26
CA VAL A 134 19.45 33.95 20.71
C VAL A 134 19.53 35.37 21.24
N GLY A 135 20.23 36.28 20.54
CA GLY A 135 20.32 37.68 20.94
C GLY A 135 18.96 38.37 20.97
N ARG A 136 18.06 38.06 20.02
CA ARG A 136 16.70 38.63 19.97
C ARG A 136 15.80 38.13 21.11
N LEU A 137 16.04 36.92 21.60
CA LEU A 137 15.24 36.26 22.63
C LEU A 137 15.90 36.31 24.02
N ALA A 138 17.05 36.95 24.13
CA ALA A 138 17.73 37.22 25.40
C ALA A 138 16.95 38.28 26.18
N ARG A 139 16.76 38.03 27.48
CA ARG A 139 16.15 39.02 28.39
C ARG A 139 17.15 40.14 28.69
N PRO A 140 16.70 41.36 29.04
CA PRO A 140 17.60 42.44 29.44
C PRO A 140 18.52 42.00 30.60
N GLY A 141 19.83 42.04 30.38
CA GLY A 141 20.84 41.60 31.37
C GLY A 141 21.15 40.10 31.40
N GLU A 142 20.49 39.27 30.59
CA GLU A 142 20.78 37.83 30.47
C GLU A 142 22.05 37.62 29.63
N SER A 143 23.00 36.84 30.14
CA SER A 143 24.21 36.51 29.38
C SER A 143 23.86 35.65 28.16
N TRP A 144 24.69 35.75 27.12
CA TRP A 144 24.49 34.98 25.89
C TRP A 144 24.42 33.47 26.15
N GLU A 145 25.25 32.99 27.09
CA GLU A 145 25.34 31.60 27.46
C GLU A 145 24.08 31.11 28.20
N ALA A 146 23.55 31.92 29.12
CA ALA A 146 22.31 31.62 29.83
C ALA A 146 21.10 31.60 28.86
N ALA A 147 21.04 32.56 27.94
CA ALA A 147 19.98 32.61 26.92
C ALA A 147 20.06 31.40 25.96
N TYR A 148 21.27 31.03 25.52
CA TYR A 148 21.48 29.89 24.63
C TYR A 148 21.08 28.56 25.28
N ALA A 149 21.46 28.36 26.54
CA ALA A 149 21.15 27.14 27.27
C ALA A 149 19.64 27.00 27.53
N ARG A 150 18.97 28.08 27.96
CA ARG A 150 17.51 28.11 28.15
C ARG A 150 16.76 27.80 26.86
N LEU A 151 17.14 28.42 25.74
CA LEU A 151 16.45 28.26 24.47
C LEU A 151 16.65 26.88 23.84
N ASN A 152 17.79 26.25 24.06
CA ASN A 152 18.07 24.89 23.61
C ASN A 152 17.73 23.81 24.66
N GLN A 153 17.12 24.19 25.79
CA GLN A 153 16.76 23.30 26.90
C GLN A 153 17.96 22.48 27.44
N ILE A 154 19.14 23.11 27.45
CA ILE A 154 20.37 22.55 27.99
C ILE A 154 20.46 22.97 29.47
N GLN A 155 20.75 22.03 30.37
CA GLN A 155 21.04 22.35 31.77
C GLN A 155 22.39 23.09 31.83
N LEU A 156 22.36 24.32 32.34
CA LEU A 156 23.57 25.10 32.60
C LEU A 156 24.01 24.79 34.04
N GLU A 157 25.19 24.19 34.23
CA GLU A 157 25.80 24.11 35.55
C GLU A 157 26.41 25.48 35.88
N LEU A 158 25.90 26.12 36.93
CA LEU A 158 26.44 27.39 37.41
C LEU A 158 27.82 27.11 38.03
N PRO A 159 28.88 27.84 37.66
CA PRO A 159 30.15 27.71 38.34
C PRO A 159 29.96 28.12 39.80
N GLU A 160 30.35 27.25 40.73
CA GLU A 160 30.40 27.60 42.15
C GLU A 160 31.28 28.84 42.30
N GLU A 161 30.73 29.86 42.95
CA GLU A 161 31.45 31.07 43.31
C GLU A 161 32.63 30.68 44.23
N THR A 162 33.84 30.64 43.67
CA THR A 162 35.07 30.64 44.48
C THR A 162 35.08 31.93 45.29
N THR A 163 34.65 31.81 46.54
CA THR A 163 34.92 32.77 47.59
C THR A 163 36.31 32.47 48.11
N ALA A 164 37.32 33.23 47.68
CA ALA A 164 38.53 33.64 48.42
C ALA A 164 39.46 34.47 47.52
#